data_AF-A0AAV0Y892-F1
#
_entry.id   AF-A0AAV0Y892-F1
#
_cell.length_a   1.000
_cell.length_b   1.000
_cell.length_c   1.000
_cell.angle_alpha   90.00
_cell.angle_beta   90.00
_cell.angle_gamma   90.00
#
_symmetry.space_group_name_H-M   'P 1'
#
loop_
_entity.id
_entity.type
_entity.pdbx_description
1 polymer ?
#
loop_
_entity_poly.entity_id
_entity_poly.type
_entity_poly.pdbx_seq_one_letter_code
_entity_poly.pdbx_strand_id
1 'polypeptide(L)'
;MISKILENFVAIHAYVKRHDARLDKIEKLLQENYSGYKCEKNNVFDDDFIVLFPMIDIEAITSIDDKIKTDPTFESQMTIGGTDTKNFTKRVLHRLFTNELSSKCSWTGFKSNFRLENLMLIEIMKGNWIIELLI
;
A
#
# COMPACT_ATOMS: atom_id res chain seq x y z
N MET A 1 -32.85 -25.85 43.86
CA MET A 1 -33.08 -24.64 43.02
C MET A 1 -31.98 -23.61 43.22
N ILE A 2 -31.67 -23.24 44.46
CA ILE A 2 -30.62 -22.25 44.80
C ILE A 2 -29.20 -22.69 44.35
N SER A 3 -28.80 -23.97 44.50
CA SER A 3 -27.45 -24.39 44.09
C SER A 3 -27.23 -24.31 42.57
N LYS A 4 -28.23 -24.68 41.76
CA LYS A 4 -28.16 -24.52 40.29
C LYS A 4 -28.02 -23.06 39.86
N ILE A 5 -28.64 -22.12 40.60
CA ILE A 5 -28.50 -20.69 40.35
C ILE A 5 -27.07 -20.22 40.67
N LEU A 6 -26.50 -20.69 41.78
CA LEU A 6 -25.11 -20.41 42.17
C LEU A 6 -24.10 -20.99 41.16
N GLU A 7 -24.29 -22.22 40.71
CA GLU A 7 -23.46 -22.86 39.69
C GLU A 7 -23.48 -22.08 38.37
N ASN A 8 -24.66 -21.65 37.93
CA ASN A 8 -24.81 -20.82 36.75
C ASN A 8 -24.10 -19.46 36.91
N PHE A 9 -24.19 -18.84 38.08
CA PHE A 9 -23.52 -17.57 38.36
C PHE A 9 -21.99 -17.71 38.28
N VAL A 10 -21.45 -18.79 38.84
CA VAL A 10 -20.02 -19.10 38.77
C VAL A 10 -19.58 -19.34 37.32
N ALA A 11 -20.37 -20.08 36.54
CA ALA A 11 -20.09 -20.34 35.14
C ALA A 11 -20.11 -19.03 34.32
N ILE A 12 -21.14 -18.20 34.47
CA ILE A 12 -21.26 -16.89 33.79
C ILE A 12 -20.06 -16.00 34.13
N HIS A 13 -19.71 -15.90 35.41
CA HIS A 13 -18.57 -15.11 35.85
C HIS A 13 -17.25 -15.60 35.23
N ALA A 14 -17.06 -16.92 35.12
CA ALA A 14 -15.90 -17.49 34.46
C ALA A 14 -15.88 -17.21 32.94
N TYR A 15 -17.04 -17.21 32.29
CA TYR A 15 -17.15 -16.84 30.87
C TYR A 15 -16.83 -15.36 30.62
N VAL A 16 -17.38 -14.47 31.44
CA VAL A 16 -17.12 -13.02 31.34
C VAL A 16 -15.64 -12.73 31.50
N LYS A 17 -14.99 -13.29 32.55
CA LYS A 17 -13.54 -13.15 32.73
C LYS A 17 -12.72 -13.63 31.53
N ARG A 18 -13.16 -14.72 30.88
CA ARG A 18 -12.49 -15.23 29.67
C ARG A 18 -12.68 -14.31 28.48
N HIS A 19 -13.85 -13.67 28.35
CA HIS A 19 -14.11 -12.70 27.30
C HIS A 19 -13.26 -11.44 27.48
N ASP A 20 -13.18 -10.92 28.70
CA ASP A 20 -12.34 -9.75 29.02
C ASP A 20 -10.87 -10.02 28.66
N ALA A 21 -10.32 -11.16 29.10
CA ALA A 21 -8.94 -11.53 28.76
C ALA A 21 -8.71 -11.72 27.24
N ARG A 22 -9.72 -12.17 26.49
CA ARG A 22 -9.64 -12.26 25.02
C ARG A 22 -9.70 -10.88 24.37
N LEU A 23 -10.53 -9.97 24.89
CA LEU A 23 -10.61 -8.59 24.41
C LEU A 23 -9.31 -7.85 24.68
N ASP A 24 -8.72 -7.96 25.87
CA ASP A 24 -7.41 -7.39 26.19
C ASP A 24 -6.32 -7.89 25.23
N LYS A 25 -6.33 -9.19 24.92
CA LYS A 25 -5.37 -9.77 23.96
C LYS A 25 -5.59 -9.23 22.56
N ILE A 26 -6.85 -9.10 22.11
CA ILE A 26 -7.17 -8.51 20.80
C ILE A 26 -6.76 -7.05 20.76
N GLU A 27 -7.03 -6.27 21.80
CA GLU A 27 -6.63 -4.87 21.90
C GLU A 27 -5.11 -4.74 21.86
N LYS A 28 -4.38 -5.58 22.58
CA LYS A 28 -2.92 -5.59 22.56
C LYS A 28 -2.37 -5.99 21.18
N LEU A 29 -2.94 -7.02 20.54
CA LEU A 29 -2.58 -7.40 19.17
C LEU A 29 -2.91 -6.30 18.17
N LEU A 30 -4.01 -5.58 18.36
CA LEU A 30 -4.31 -4.40 17.56
C LEU A 30 -3.26 -3.33 17.82
N GLN A 31 -2.97 -2.94 19.06
CA GLN A 31 -1.93 -1.94 19.38
C GLN A 31 -0.55 -2.33 18.82
N GLU A 32 -0.16 -3.61 18.91
CA GLU A 32 1.08 -4.15 18.34
C GLU A 32 1.05 -4.15 16.80
N ASN A 33 -0.04 -4.55 16.15
CA ASN A 33 -0.19 -4.45 14.69
C ASN A 33 -0.32 -3.01 14.19
N TYR A 34 -0.88 -2.11 14.99
CA TYR A 34 -0.89 -0.65 14.78
C TYR A 34 0.50 -0.05 15.02
N SER A 35 1.44 -0.74 15.66
CA SER A 35 2.84 -0.29 15.74
C SER A 35 3.63 -0.61 14.46
N GLY A 36 3.22 -1.64 13.70
CA GLY A 36 3.65 -1.90 12.32
C GLY A 36 2.89 -1.09 11.26
N TYR A 37 1.74 -0.54 11.62
CA TYR A 37 0.92 0.38 10.82
C TYR A 37 0.63 1.68 11.60
N LYS A 38 1.66 2.32 12.16
CA LYS A 38 1.55 3.75 12.47
C LYS A 38 1.49 4.48 11.13
N CYS A 39 0.30 4.56 10.55
CA CYS A 39 -0.03 5.76 9.79
C CYS A 39 -0.12 6.88 10.83
N GLU A 40 1.02 7.49 11.11
CA GLU A 40 1.01 8.84 11.62
C GLU A 40 0.06 9.62 10.70
N LYS A 41 -0.81 10.48 11.24
CA LYS A 41 -1.49 11.51 10.44
C LYS A 41 -0.50 12.59 9.97
N ASN A 42 0.72 12.19 9.65
CA ASN A 42 1.61 12.87 8.75
C ASN A 42 1.18 12.34 7.39
N ASN A 43 0.77 13.21 6.46
CA ASN A 43 0.34 12.75 5.15
C ASN A 43 1.37 11.73 4.61
N VAL A 44 0.95 10.47 4.41
CA VAL A 44 1.82 9.36 3.97
C VAL A 44 2.54 9.70 2.66
N PHE A 45 1.95 10.63 1.92
CA PHE A 45 2.51 11.28 0.75
C PHE A 45 2.52 12.78 1.00
N ASP A 46 3.61 13.44 0.65
CA ASP A 46 3.68 14.90 0.63
C ASP A 46 2.58 15.46 -0.30
N ASP A 47 1.93 16.57 0.07
CA ASP A 47 0.95 17.21 -0.82
C ASP A 47 1.64 17.60 -2.15
N ASP A 48 2.92 17.97 -2.08
CA ASP A 48 3.79 18.25 -3.23
C ASP A 48 4.08 17.00 -4.08
N PHE A 49 3.95 15.79 -3.53
CA PHE A 49 4.06 14.54 -4.27
C PHE A 49 2.77 14.22 -5.03
N ILE A 50 1.61 14.40 -4.38
CA ILE A 50 0.31 14.06 -4.97
C ILE A 50 0.00 14.92 -6.19
N VAL A 51 0.39 16.21 -6.19
CA VAL A 51 0.17 17.12 -7.32
C VAL A 51 0.96 16.75 -8.59
N LEU A 52 1.94 15.85 -8.49
CA LEU A 52 2.69 15.35 -9.65
C LEU A 52 1.88 14.35 -10.49
N PHE A 53 0.73 13.88 -10.00
CA PHE A 53 -0.09 12.87 -10.67
C PHE A 53 -1.52 13.37 -10.95
N PRO A 54 -2.13 12.98 -12.09
CA PRO A 54 -1.55 12.17 -13.16
C PRO A 54 -0.56 12.97 -14.03
N MET A 55 0.43 12.28 -14.58
CA MET A 55 1.33 12.83 -15.60
C MET A 55 0.55 13.13 -16.88
N ILE A 56 0.79 14.31 -17.45
CA ILE A 56 0.07 14.80 -18.64
C ILE A 56 0.84 14.63 -19.94
N ASP A 57 2.17 14.59 -19.89
CA ASP A 57 3.05 14.50 -21.05
C ASP A 57 4.29 13.62 -20.79
N ILE A 58 5.10 13.43 -21.82
CA ILE A 58 6.33 12.62 -21.76
C ILE A 58 7.40 13.28 -20.88
N GLU A 59 7.46 14.61 -20.87
CA GLU A 59 8.43 15.38 -20.09
C GLU A 59 8.20 15.16 -18.58
N ALA A 60 6.94 15.12 -18.15
CA ALA A 60 6.55 14.75 -16.79
C ALA A 60 6.99 13.32 -16.44
N ILE A 61 6.88 12.35 -17.37
CA ILE A 61 7.38 10.99 -17.14
C ILE A 61 8.88 11.02 -16.87
N THR A 62 9.65 11.67 -17.74
CA THR A 62 11.11 11.74 -17.60
C THR A 62 11.52 12.46 -16.32
N SER A 63 10.87 13.59 -16.00
CA SER A 63 11.16 14.35 -14.79
C SER A 63 10.91 13.54 -13.52
N ILE A 64 9.80 12.80 -13.45
CA ILE A 64 9.49 11.95 -12.30
C ILE A 64 10.44 10.76 -12.24
N ASP A 65 10.74 10.12 -13.37
CA ASP A 65 11.68 8.99 -13.42
C ASP A 65 13.10 9.39 -12.97
N ASP A 66 13.53 10.61 -13.30
CA ASP A 66 14.81 11.16 -12.86
C ASP A 66 14.79 11.58 -11.39
N LYS A 67 13.68 12.13 -10.89
CA LYS A 67 13.48 12.36 -9.44
C LYS A 67 13.60 11.06 -8.64
N ILE A 68 12.98 9.98 -9.10
CA ILE A 68 13.09 8.65 -8.47
C ILE A 68 14.54 8.20 -8.38
N LYS A 69 15.33 8.37 -9.46
CA LYS A 69 16.75 7.97 -9.46
C LYS A 69 17.64 8.82 -8.56
N THR A 70 17.24 10.06 -8.27
CA THR A 70 18.08 11.05 -7.58
C THR A 70 17.70 11.25 -6.12
N ASP A 71 16.45 10.97 -5.76
CA ASP A 71 15.91 11.15 -4.42
C ASP A 71 15.38 9.81 -3.86
N PRO A 72 16.16 9.15 -2.98
CA PRO A 72 15.73 7.90 -2.33
C PRO A 72 14.46 8.04 -1.48
N THR A 73 14.14 9.25 -1.00
CA THR A 73 12.91 9.48 -0.23
C THR A 73 11.68 9.47 -1.14
N PHE A 74 11.84 9.95 -2.38
CA PHE A 74 10.82 9.91 -3.42
C PHE A 74 10.56 8.48 -3.92
N GLU A 75 11.61 7.66 -4.04
CA GLU A 75 11.49 6.22 -4.32
C GLU A 75 10.62 5.51 -3.27
N SER A 76 10.86 5.77 -1.99
CA SER A 76 10.07 5.18 -0.90
C SER A 76 8.58 5.55 -0.95
N GLN A 77 8.24 6.72 -1.51
CA GLN A 77 6.85 7.16 -1.70
C GLN A 77 6.18 6.47 -2.91
N MET A 78 6.93 5.80 -3.79
CA MET A 78 6.39 5.02 -4.91
C MET A 78 6.05 3.57 -4.54
N THR A 79 6.45 3.12 -3.34
CA THR A 79 6.17 1.78 -2.84
C THR A 79 4.70 1.65 -2.44
N ILE A 80 3.86 1.27 -3.40
CA ILE A 80 2.42 1.06 -3.15
C ILE A 80 2.17 -0.45 -2.97
N GLY A 81 1.52 -0.85 -1.89
CA GLY A 81 1.17 -2.25 -1.62
C GLY A 81 -0.06 -2.76 -2.39
N GLY A 82 -0.29 -4.08 -2.37
CA GLY A 82 -1.51 -4.68 -2.92
C GLY A 82 -1.45 -6.21 -3.00
N THR A 83 -2.59 -6.87 -2.87
CA THR A 83 -2.67 -8.36 -2.80
C THR A 83 -2.68 -9.05 -4.17
N ASP A 84 -3.06 -8.34 -5.23
CA ASP A 84 -3.14 -8.89 -6.59
C ASP A 84 -2.40 -8.02 -7.59
N THR A 85 -1.37 -8.61 -8.20
CA THR A 85 -0.36 -7.99 -9.06
C THR A 85 -0.99 -7.25 -10.23
N LYS A 86 -1.97 -7.89 -10.87
CA LYS A 86 -2.58 -7.40 -12.10
C LYS A 86 -3.51 -6.24 -11.82
N ASN A 87 -4.37 -6.38 -10.80
CA ASN A 87 -5.27 -5.31 -10.40
C ASN A 87 -4.51 -4.13 -9.78
N PHE A 88 -3.41 -4.39 -9.08
CA PHE A 88 -2.50 -3.37 -8.58
C PHE A 88 -1.91 -2.53 -9.72
N THR A 89 -1.20 -3.17 -10.65
CA THR A 89 -0.58 -2.48 -11.80
C THR A 89 -1.61 -1.68 -12.59
N LYS A 90 -2.79 -2.24 -12.83
CA LYS A 90 -3.90 -1.53 -13.50
C LYS A 90 -4.30 -0.26 -12.75
N ARG A 91 -4.48 -0.33 -11.42
CA ARG A 91 -4.89 0.82 -10.59
C ARG A 91 -3.80 1.88 -10.51
N VAL A 92 -2.53 1.48 -10.40
CA VAL A 92 -1.39 2.40 -10.33
C VAL A 92 -1.24 3.13 -11.66
N LEU A 93 -1.14 2.41 -12.78
CA LEU A 93 -0.99 3.05 -14.10
C LEU A 93 -2.16 3.99 -14.43
N HIS A 94 -3.39 3.64 -14.06
CA HIS A 94 -4.55 4.52 -14.26
C HIS A 94 -4.50 5.82 -13.42
N ARG A 95 -3.77 5.83 -12.30
CA ARG A 95 -3.58 7.04 -11.48
C ARG A 95 -2.37 7.85 -11.92
N LEU A 96 -1.34 7.18 -12.42
CA LEU A 96 -0.09 7.81 -12.84
C LEU A 96 -0.20 8.45 -14.22
N PHE A 97 -1.00 7.90 -15.14
CA PHE A 97 -1.08 8.34 -16.52
C PHE A 97 -2.49 8.81 -16.87
N THR A 98 -2.59 9.92 -17.61
CA THR A 98 -3.83 10.24 -18.32
C THR A 98 -4.07 9.26 -19.48
N ASN A 99 -5.32 9.15 -19.93
CA ASN A 99 -5.67 8.34 -21.10
C ASN A 99 -4.95 8.83 -22.37
N GLU A 100 -4.82 10.14 -22.54
CA GLU A 100 -4.12 10.73 -23.68
C GLU A 100 -2.63 10.36 -23.66
N LEU A 101 -1.96 10.54 -22.53
CA LEU A 101 -0.56 10.16 -22.37
C LEU A 101 -0.35 8.66 -22.60
N SER A 102 -1.24 7.84 -22.06
CA SER A 102 -1.20 6.37 -22.22
C SER A 102 -1.23 5.95 -23.69
N SER A 103 -1.96 6.67 -24.56
CA SER A 103 -2.01 6.38 -26.00
C SER A 103 -0.69 6.63 -26.74
N LYS A 104 0.17 7.49 -26.19
CA LYS A 104 1.50 7.86 -26.73
C LYS A 104 2.61 6.97 -26.18
N CYS A 105 2.30 6.11 -25.22
CA CYS A 105 3.25 5.22 -24.58
C CYS A 105 3.05 3.78 -25.06
N SER A 106 4.09 2.97 -24.92
CA SER A 106 4.01 1.52 -25.10
C SER A 106 5.13 0.84 -24.33
N TRP A 107 4.98 -0.46 -24.06
CA TRP A 107 5.98 -1.19 -23.28
C TRP A 107 7.36 -1.16 -23.93
N THR A 108 7.44 -1.56 -25.20
CA THR A 108 8.69 -1.74 -25.96
C THR A 108 8.95 -0.62 -26.97
N GLY A 109 8.19 0.47 -26.97
CA GLY A 109 8.30 1.54 -27.99
C GLY A 109 7.65 1.19 -29.34
N PHE A 110 6.61 0.37 -29.34
CA PHE A 110 5.87 -0.01 -30.54
C PHE A 110 5.28 1.22 -31.26
N LYS A 111 5.35 1.25 -32.60
CA LYS A 111 4.88 2.37 -33.44
C LYS A 111 5.51 3.73 -33.08
N SER A 112 6.77 3.73 -32.63
CA SER A 112 7.49 4.93 -32.20
C SER A 112 6.85 5.62 -30.98
N ASN A 113 6.00 4.91 -30.22
CA ASN A 113 5.52 5.37 -28.94
C ASN A 113 6.66 5.47 -27.93
N PHE A 114 6.49 6.31 -26.92
CA PHE A 114 7.43 6.40 -25.82
C PHE A 114 7.53 5.05 -25.10
N ARG A 115 8.75 4.57 -24.89
CA ARG A 115 9.06 3.25 -24.34
C ARG A 115 9.06 3.30 -22.82
N LEU A 116 8.31 2.41 -22.18
CA LEU A 116 8.18 2.36 -20.71
C LEU A 116 9.14 1.37 -20.04
N GLU A 117 9.57 0.30 -20.73
CA GLU A 117 10.24 -0.85 -20.09
C GLU A 117 11.51 -0.52 -19.28
N ASN A 118 12.19 0.59 -19.59
CA ASN A 118 13.47 0.99 -19.01
C ASN A 118 13.34 2.10 -17.95
N LEU A 119 12.12 2.53 -17.60
CA LEU A 119 11.90 3.55 -16.59
C LEU A 119 12.10 2.95 -15.19
N MET A 120 12.78 3.68 -14.30
CA MET A 120 12.91 3.31 -12.90
C MET A 120 11.55 3.21 -12.20
N LEU A 121 10.61 4.08 -12.56
CA LEU A 121 9.21 4.02 -12.12
C LEU A 121 8.60 2.63 -12.39
N ILE A 122 8.88 2.05 -13.56
CA ILE A 122 8.36 0.74 -13.96
C ILE A 122 9.12 -0.39 -13.25
N GLU A 123 10.43 -0.22 -13.02
CA GLU A 123 11.21 -1.17 -12.23
C GLU A 123 10.75 -1.24 -10.78
N ILE A 124 10.41 -0.13 -10.13
CA ILE A 124 9.83 -0.14 -8.77
C ILE A 124 8.51 -0.90 -8.74
N MET A 125 7.64 -0.66 -9.73
CA MET A 125 6.38 -1.40 -9.86
C MET A 125 6.56 -2.91 -10.05
N LYS A 126 7.70 -3.34 -10.63
CA LYS A 126 8.10 -4.76 -10.74
C LYS A 126 8.86 -5.25 -9.50
N GLY A 127 9.61 -4.40 -8.82
CA GLY A 127 10.52 -4.74 -7.73
C GLY A 127 9.83 -5.14 -6.43
N ASN A 128 8.58 -4.69 -6.23
CA ASN A 128 7.76 -5.08 -5.08
C ASN A 128 7.49 -6.60 -4.99
N TRP A 129 7.83 -7.41 -6.01
CA TRP A 129 7.72 -8.88 -5.95
C TRP A 129 8.89 -9.57 -5.25
N ILE A 130 10.07 -8.94 -5.15
CA ILE A 130 11.28 -9.62 -4.64
C ILE A 130 11.35 -9.55 -3.11
N ILE A 131 10.77 -8.52 -2.48
CA ILE A 131 10.86 -8.32 -1.03
C ILE A 131 9.81 -9.18 -0.29
N GLU A 132 8.66 -9.48 -0.88
CA GLU A 132 7.65 -10.39 -0.29
C GLU A 132 8.00 -11.89 -0.39
N LEU A 133 9.07 -12.26 -1.11
CA LEU A 133 9.55 -13.65 -1.21
C LEU A 133 10.77 -13.94 -0.31
N LEU A 134 11.25 -12.95 0.43
CA LEU A 134 12.42 -13.07 1.31
C LEU A 134 12.11 -12.85 2.80
N ILE A 135 10.82 -12.78 3.17
CA ILE A 135 10.31 -12.78 4.56
C ILE A 135 9.29 -13.91 4.67
#